data_AF-A0A3B9IXI3-F1
#
_entry.id   AF-A0A3B9IXI3-F1
#
_cell.length_a   1.000
_cell.length_b   1.000
_cell.length_c   1.000
_cell.angle_alpha   90.00
_cell.angle_beta   90.00
_cell.angle_gamma   90.00
#
_symmetry.space_group_name_H-M   'P 1'
#
loop_
_entity.id
_entity.type
_entity.pdbx_description
1 polymer ?
#
loop_
_entity_poly.entity_id
_entity_poly.type
_entity_poly.pdbx_seq_one_letter_code
_entity_poly.pdbx_strand_id
1 'polypeptide(L)' 'MSKIAVVFWSGTGNTESIANAVADGAKEKGAEVEIIAAADFSADAVANYDGIA' A
#
# COMPACT_ATOMS: atom_id res chain seq x y z
N MET A 1 -12.11 -7.61 8.12
CA MET A 1 -10.95 -6.69 8.18
C MET A 1 -10.59 -6.42 6.74
N SER A 2 -10.54 -5.16 6.30
CA SER A 2 -10.21 -4.86 4.90
C SER A 2 -8.72 -4.99 4.67
N LYS A 3 -8.32 -5.63 3.57
CA LYS A 3 -6.93 -5.77 3.15
C LYS A 3 -6.59 -4.72 2.11
N ILE A 4 -5.59 -3.89 2.35
CA ILE A 4 -5.21 -2.76 1.49
C ILE A 4 -3.77 -2.92 1.02
N ALA A 5 -3.55 -2.73 -0.29
CA ALA A 5 -2.22 -2.57 -0.85
C ALA A 5 -1.90 -1.08 -1.01
N VAL A 6 -0.78 -0.62 -0.46
CA VAL A 6 -0.21 0.70 -0.75
C VAL A 6 0.91 0.49 -1.76
N VAL A 7 0.65 0.80 -3.02
CA VAL A 7 1.56 0.54 -4.13
C VAL A 7 2.24 1.84 -4.53
N PHE A 8 3.56 1.92 -4.36
CA PHE A 8 4.29 3.18 -4.53
C PHE A 8 5.55 3.03 -5.38
N TRP A 9 5.99 4.13 -5.97
CA TRP A 9 7.34 4.25 -6.52
C TRP A 9 8.03 5.47 -5.93
N SER A 10 9.31 5.33 -5.60
CA SER A 10 10.09 6.41 -5.01
C SER A 10 11.51 6.39 -5.54
N GLY A 11 11.96 7.48 -6.15
CA GLY A 11 13.35 7.65 -6.57
C GLY A 11 14.28 8.14 -5.45
N THR A 12 13.77 9.03 -4.57
CA THR A 12 14.55 9.69 -3.51
C THR A 12 13.98 9.50 -2.10
N GLY A 13 12.99 8.60 -1.92
CA GLY A 13 12.41 8.27 -0.60
C GLY A 13 11.17 9.09 -0.19
N ASN A 14 10.88 10.22 -0.84
CA ASN A 14 9.75 11.08 -0.43
C ASN A 14 8.39 10.36 -0.55
N THR A 15 8.14 9.66 -1.66
CA THR A 15 6.89 8.93 -1.87
C THR A 15 6.76 7.74 -0.94
N GLU A 16 7.88 7.11 -0.57
CA GLU A 16 7.91 6.02 0.41
C GLU A 16 7.45 6.52 1.79
N SER A 17 7.89 7.72 2.19
CA SER A 17 7.44 8.33 3.44
C SER A 17 5.93 8.62 3.42
N ILE A 18 5.39 9.04 2.27
CA ILE A 18 3.94 9.22 2.08
C ILE A 18 3.22 7.87 2.14
N ALA A 19 3.74 6.83 1.48
CA ALA A 19 3.17 5.48 1.50
C ALA A 19 3.10 4.90 2.93
N ASN A 20 4.14 5.12 3.73
CA ASN A 20 4.13 4.75 5.15
C ASN A 20 3.03 5.50 5.93
N ALA A 21 2.90 6.81 5.73
CA ALA A 21 1.85 7.59 6.41
C ALA A 21 0.43 7.16 6.01
N VAL A 22 0.21 6.81 4.74
CA VAL A 22 -1.07 6.23 4.26
C VAL A 22 -1.33 4.88 4.92
N ALA A 23 -0.31 4.02 4.99
CA ALA A 23 -0.43 2.71 5.63
C ALA A 23 -0.74 2.81 7.12
N ASP A 24 -0.11 3.74 7.83
CA ASP A 24 -0.38 3.99 9.25
C ASP A 24 -1.82 4.44 9.46
N GLY A 25 -2.30 5.41 8.67
CA GLY A 25 -3.68 5.88 8.75
C GLY A 25 -4.72 4.79 8.47
N ALA A 26 -4.43 3.87 7.53
CA ALA A 26 -5.31 2.73 7.26
C ALA A 26 -5.26 1.68 8.39
N LYS A 27 -4.08 1.38 8.95
CA LYS A 27 -3.92 0.49 10.10
C LYS A 27 -4.63 1.02 11.35
N GLU A 28 -4.59 2.33 11.60
CA GLU A 28 -5.34 2.99 12.69
C GLU A 28 -6.86 2.80 12.57
N LYS A 29 -7.38 2.60 11.36
CA LYS A 29 -8.78 2.28 11.09
C LYS A 29 -9.08 0.78 11.11
N GLY A 30 -8.10 -0.05 11.47
CA GLY A 30 -8.24 -1.50 11.57
C GLY A 30 -8.17 -2.23 10.23
N ALA A 31 -7.53 -1.66 9.21
CA ALA A 31 -7.21 -2.37 7.97
C ALA A 31 -5.88 -3.16 8.12
N GLU A 32 -5.80 -4.28 7.41
CA GLU A 32 -4.53 -4.97 7.15
C GLU A 32 -3.88 -4.30 5.94
N VAL A 33 -2.64 -3.85 6.06
CA VAL A 33 -1.98 -3.04 5.01
C VAL A 33 -0.64 -3.62 4.63
N GLU A 34 -0.43 -3.80 3.33
CA GLU A 34 0.86 -4.16 2.74
C GLU A 34 1.40 -2.97 1.93
N ILE A 35 2.66 -2.60 2.16
CA ILE A 35 3.34 -1.58 1.36
C ILE A 35 4.18 -2.31 0.31
N ILE A 36 3.96 -2.02 -0.96
CA ILE A 36 4.55 -2.76 -2.09
C ILE A 36 5.16 -1.75 -3.07
N ALA A 37 6.40 -1.99 -3.47
CA ALA A 37 6.99 -1.20 -4.55
C ALA A 37 6.26 -1.52 -5.87
N ALA A 38 5.98 -0.52 -6.68
CA ALA A 38 5.26 -0.70 -7.95
C ALA A 38 5.95 -1.68 -8.90
N ALA A 39 7.27 -1.85 -8.78
CA ALA A 39 8.04 -2.84 -9.55
C ALA A 39 7.74 -4.29 -9.12
N ASP A 40 7.26 -4.50 -7.90
CA ASP A 40 6.99 -5.81 -7.31
C ASP A 40 5.49 -6.15 -7.29
N PHE A 41 4.61 -5.23 -7.72
CA PHE A 41 3.16 -5.44 -7.75
C PHE A 41 2.69 -5.98 -9.10
N SER A 42 1.99 -7.12 -9.10
CA SER A 42 1.33 -7.65 -10.31
C SER A 42 -0.15 -7.25 -10.35
N ALA A 43 -0.68 -7.01 -11.55
CA ALA A 43 -2.12 -6.82 -11.76
C ALA A 43 -2.96 -8.02 -11.29
N ASP A 44 -2.40 -9.24 -11.32
CA ASP A 44 -3.07 -10.43 -10.81
C ASP A 44 -3.31 -10.38 -9.29
N ALA A 45 -2.50 -9.60 -8.56
CA ALA A 45 -2.61 -9.46 -7.12
C ALA A 45 -3.76 -8.55 -6.69
N VAL A 46 -4.34 -7.76 -7.61
CA VAL A 46 -5.43 -6.80 -7.32
C VAL A 46 -6.62 -7.48 -6.67
N ALA A 47 -6.98 -8.69 -7.10
CA ALA A 47 -8.11 -9.45 -6.55
C ALA A 47 -7.91 -9.89 -5.09
N ASN A 48 -6.69 -9.81 -4.57
CA ASN A 48 -6.37 -10.17 -3.18
C ASN A 48 -6.60 -9.03 -2.18
N TYR A 49 -6.89 -7.81 -2.66
CA TYR A 49 -7.06 -6.63 -1.82
C TYR A 49 -8.45 -6.02 -2.00
N ASP A 50 -9.01 -5.52 -0.90
CA ASP A 50 -10.26 -4.78 -0.87
C ASP A 50 -10.07 -3.32 -1.33
N GLY A 51 -8.83 -2.82 -1.33
CA GLY A 51 -8.49 -1.47 -1.77
C GLY A 51 -7.02 -1.33 -2.13
N ILE A 52 -6.73 -0.37 -3.02
CA ILE A 52 -5.38 -0.02 -3.46
C ILE A 52 -5.20 1.50 -3.35
N ALA A 53 -4.07 1.93 -2.79
CA ALA A 53 -3.70 3.33 -2.61
C ALA A 53 -2.30 3.62 -3.17
#